data_AF-A0A970V159-F1
#
_entry.id   AF-A0A970V159-F1
#
_cell.length_a   1.000
_cell.length_b   1.000
_cell.length_c   1.000
_cell.angle_alpha   90.00
_cell.angle_beta   90.00
_cell.angle_gamma   90.00
#
_symmetry.space_group_name_H-M   'P 1'
#
loop_
_entity.id
_entity.type
_entity.pdbx_description
1 polymer ?
#
loop_
_entity_poly.entity_id
_entity_poly.type
_entity_poly.pdbx_seq_one_letter_code
_entity_poly.pdbx_strand_id
1 'polypeptide(L)' 'WLITAWAADGVEGPATVEIPDLGSVTLQARAVGSVYTATLEDGKPVLNQVDATAPTAA' A
#
# COMPACT_ATOMS: atom_id res chain seq x y z
N TRP A 1 -5.86 -7.91 -5.54
CA TRP A 1 -4.39 -7.99 -5.46
C TRP A 1 -3.94 -8.08 -4.01
N LEU A 2 -2.84 -8.78 -3.75
CA LEU A 2 -2.05 -8.68 -2.50
C LEU A 2 -0.76 -7.96 -2.86
N ILE A 3 -0.46 -6.85 -2.19
CA ILE A 3 0.65 -5.96 -2.54
C ILE A 3 1.52 -5.72 -1.32
N THR A 4 2.83 -5.83 -1.49
CA THR A 4 3.83 -5.55 -0.46
C THR A 4 4.74 -4.42 -0.92
N ALA A 5 4.93 -3.39 -0.10
CA ALA A 5 5.81 -2.26 -0.39
C ALA A 5 6.84 -2.09 0.73
N TRP A 6 8.13 -2.04 0.38
CA TRP A 6 9.21 -1.85 1.34
C TRP A 6 10.19 -0.76 0.88
N ALA A 7 10.66 0.04 1.82
CA ALA A 7 11.71 1.03 1.59
C ALA A 7 13.08 0.34 1.61
N ALA A 8 13.58 -0.04 0.43
CA ALA A 8 14.84 -0.79 0.31
C ALA A 8 16.06 0.01 0.80
N ASP A 9 16.00 1.34 0.70
CA ASP A 9 17.01 2.28 1.22
C ASP A 9 16.78 2.66 2.69
N GLY A 10 15.74 2.11 3.33
CA GLY A 10 15.34 2.42 4.69
C GLY A 10 14.63 3.77 4.85
N VAL A 11 14.44 4.54 3.77
CA VAL A 11 13.74 5.83 3.81
C VAL A 11 12.26 5.60 3.53
N GLU A 12 11.45 5.67 4.59
CA GLU A 12 10.00 5.46 4.46
C GLU A 12 9.35 6.58 3.66
N GLY A 13 8.40 6.21 2.79
CA GLY A 13 7.73 7.19 1.94
C GLY A 13 6.71 6.60 0.98
N PRO A 14 6.00 7.47 0.24
CA PRO A 14 5.10 7.03 -0.81
C PRO A 14 5.88 6.43 -1.98
N ALA A 15 5.39 5.31 -2.50
CA ALA A 15 5.87 4.69 -3.73
C ALA A 15 4.69 4.50 -4.68
N THR A 16 4.79 5.04 -5.90
CA THR A 16 3.77 4.89 -6.95
C THR A 16 4.18 3.82 -7.94
N VAL A 17 3.27 2.91 -8.24
CA VAL A 17 3.48 1.80 -9.19
C VAL A 17 2.25 1.60 -10.06
N GLU A 18 2.48 1.28 -11.34
CA GLU A 18 1.43 0.82 -12.25
C GLU A 18 1.26 -0.69 -12.11
N ILE A 19 0.05 -1.12 -11.80
CA ILE A 19 -0.29 -2.53 -11.67
C ILE A 19 -1.27 -2.90 -12.78
N PRO A 20 -0.99 -3.93 -13.61
CA PRO A 20 -1.92 -4.40 -14.63
C PRO A 20 -3.33 -4.62 -14.07
N ASP A 21 -4.33 -4.13 -14.80
CA ASP A 21 -5.77 -4.20 -14.50
C ASP A 21 -6.24 -3.43 -13.24
N LEU A 22 -5.32 -2.95 -12.38
CA LEU A 22 -5.63 -2.12 -11.22
C LEU A 22 -5.33 -0.63 -11.46
N GLY A 23 -4.37 -0.33 -12.35
CA GLY A 23 -3.88 1.01 -12.65
C GLY A 23 -2.85 1.53 -11.64
N SER A 24 -2.71 2.86 -11.61
CA SER A 24 -1.74 3.56 -10.75
C SER A 24 -2.17 3.52 -9.30
N VAL A 25 -1.29 3.05 -8.42
CA VAL A 25 -1.51 3.06 -6.97
C VAL A 25 -0.31 3.66 -6.25
N THR A 26 -0.59 4.45 -5.21
CA THR A 26 0.43 4.95 -4.29
C THR A 26 0.33 4.22 -2.96
N LEU A 27 1.42 3.61 -2.54
CA LEU A 27 1.54 2.80 -1.33
C LEU A 27 2.53 3.45 -0.38
N GLN A 28 2.33 3.30 0.93
CA GLN A 28 3.34 3.72 1.90
C GLN A 28 4.39 2.61 2.01
N ALA A 29 5.56 2.82 1.42
CA ALA A 29 6.71 1.96 1.64
C ALA A 29 7.31 2.26 3.02
N ARG A 30 7.37 1.24 3.88
CA ARG A 30 7.99 1.32 5.21
C ARG A 30 9.26 0.48 5.25
N ALA A 31 10.17 0.79 6.17
CA ALA A 31 11.39 0.02 6.36
C ALA A 31 11.07 -1.41 6.80
N VAL A 32 10.03 -1.56 7.64
CA VAL A 32 9.47 -2.85 8.07
C VAL A 32 8.54 -3.50 7.03
N GLY A 33 8.30 -2.82 5.91
CA GLY A 33 7.31 -3.21 4.92
C GLY A 33 5.88 -2.78 5.26
N SER A 34 5.05 -2.77 4.23
CA SER A 34 3.61 -2.56 4.32
C SER A 34 2.89 -3.62 3.50
N VAL A 35 1.71 -4.04 3.94
CA VAL A 35 0.90 -5.04 3.24
C VAL A 35 -0.49 -4.47 2.94
N TYR A 36 -0.90 -4.58 1.69
CA TYR A 36 -2.19 -4.11 1.20
C TYR A 36 -2.98 -5.21 0.51
N THR A 37 -4.28 -5.23 0.73
CA THR A 37 -5.24 -5.81 -0.20
C THR A 37 -5.77 -4.69 -1.10
N ALA A 38 -5.92 -4.97 -2.38
CA ALA A 38 -6.51 -4.04 -3.33
C ALA A 38 -7.59 -4.70 -4.18
N THR A 39 -8.61 -3.92 -4.54
CA THR A 39 -9.67 -4.25 -5.50
C THR A 39 -9.85 -3.09 -6.47
N LEU A 40 -10.48 -3.36 -7.61
CA LEU A 40 -10.91 -2.33 -8.55
C LEU A 40 -12.43 -2.17 -8.38
N GLU A 41 -12.87 -0.98 -7.98
CA GLU A 41 -14.28 -0.64 -7.78
C GLU A 41 -14.60 0.58 -8.64
N ASP A 42 -15.60 0.47 -9.53
CA ASP A 42 -15.98 1.52 -10.48
C ASP A 42 -14.79 2.11 -11.27
N GLY A 43 -13.86 1.24 -11.67
CA GLY A 43 -12.65 1.61 -12.42
C GLY A 43 -11.59 2.34 -11.58
N LYS A 44 -11.72 2.36 -10.26
CA LYS A 44 -10.77 2.99 -9.34
C LYS A 44 -10.16 1.96 -8.40
N PRO A 45 -8.83 2.03 -8.15
CA PRO A 45 -8.20 1.17 -7.16
C PRO A 45 -8.66 1.56 -5.75
N VAL A 46 -9.13 0.58 -5.00
CA VAL A 46 -9.44 0.70 -3.57
C VAL A 46 -8.39 -0.08 -2.80
N LEU A 47 -7.64 0.63 -1.95
CA LEU A 47 -6.54 0.08 -1.16
C LEU A 47 -6.96 -0.07 0.29
N ASN A 48 -6.68 -1.23 0.88
CA ASN A 48 -6.82 -1.48 2.30
C ASN A 48 -5.51 -1.99 2.87
N GLN A 49 -4.90 -1.22 3.78
CA GLN A 49 -3.67 -1.61 4.46
C GLN A 49 -3.99 -2.56 5.61
N VAL A 50 -3.55 -3.80 5.52
CA VAL A 50 -3.92 -4.84 6.49
C VAL A 50 -3.02 -4.86 7.72
N ASP A 51 -1.84 -4.25 7.63
CA ASP A 51 -0.84 -4.20 8.70
C ASP A 51 -0.77 -2.82 9.36
N ALA A 52 -1.84 -2.02 9.21
CA ALA A 52 -2.02 -0.81 9.99
C ALA A 52 -2.35 -1.19 11.44
N THR A 53 -1.51 -0.79 12.40
CA THR A 53 -1.84 -0.85 13.82
C THR A 53 -2.97 0.14 14.10
N ALA A 54 -4.02 -0.34 14.78
CA ALA A 54 -5.09 0.52 15.29
C ALA A 54 -4.49 1.67 16.12
N PRO A 55 -5.08 2.89 16.10
CA PRO A 55 -4.60 3.97 16.93
C PRO A 55 -4.65 3.53 18.39
N THR A 56 -3.50 3.52 19.07
CA THR A 56 -3.45 3.39 20.52
C THR A 56 -4.26 4.54 21.11
N ALA A 57 -5.36 4.23 21.79
CA ALA A 57 -6.12 5.22 22.54
C ALA A 57 -5.18 5.83 23.60
N ALA A 58 -5.08 7.15 23.60
CA ALA A 58 -4.28 7.94 24.55
C ALA A 58 -4.87 7.92 25.96
#